data_AF-A0A7C7DQX8-F1
#
_entry.id   AF-A0A7C7DQX8-F1
#
_cell.length_a   1.000
_cell.length_b   1.000
_cell.length_c   1.000
_cell.angle_alpha   90.00
_cell.angle_beta   90.00
_cell.angle_gamma   90.00
#
_symmetry.space_group_name_H-M   'P 1'
#
loop_
_entity.id
_entity.type
_entity.pdbx_description
1 polymer ?
#
loop_
_entity_poly.entity_id
_entity_poly.type
_entity_poly.pdbx_seq_one_letter_code
_entity_poly.pdbx_strand_id
1 'polypeptide(L)'
;MFYTIRDHTIFSQPQPPAGLRPIVTMRSELLPPVISRLHENLHAWGELGLSPGPITPDRIWCNGEGALAFAFEGYAAPQPLSHVDMAQELAAWFVLLDKWMETFVVLARARAVWSVQELAGALTFTSPPFLPPALVYMPPDNWARVAAALATAVGDGELSGGPRAERHWRAHATESRV
;
A
#
# COMPACT_ATOMS: atom_id res chain seq x y z
N MET A 1 20.56 0.80 3.42
CA MET A 1 20.34 0.27 2.07
C MET A 1 18.95 0.68 1.60
N PHE A 2 18.77 1.01 0.34
CA PHE A 2 17.48 1.36 -0.24
C PHE A 2 17.03 0.26 -1.19
N TYR A 3 15.76 -0.12 -1.11
CA TYR A 3 15.18 -1.14 -1.97
C TYR A 3 14.00 -0.59 -2.76
N THR A 4 13.97 -0.91 -4.05
CA THR A 4 12.89 -0.57 -4.98
C THR A 4 12.46 -1.81 -5.73
N ILE A 5 11.20 -1.86 -6.17
CA ILE A 5 10.74 -2.87 -7.11
C ILE A 5 10.56 -2.21 -8.48
N ARG A 6 11.10 -2.84 -9.52
CA ARG A 6 10.88 -2.47 -10.93
C ARG A 6 10.73 -3.75 -11.71
N ASP A 7 9.75 -3.81 -12.60
CA ASP A 7 9.50 -4.98 -13.45
C ASP A 7 9.49 -6.31 -12.67
N HIS A 8 8.78 -6.33 -11.53
CA HIS A 8 8.70 -7.49 -10.62
C HIS A 8 10.06 -8.00 -10.12
N THR A 9 11.07 -7.13 -10.08
CA THR A 9 12.41 -7.45 -9.59
C THR A 9 12.80 -6.47 -8.51
N ILE A 10 13.41 -6.97 -7.44
CA ILE A 10 13.94 -6.16 -6.36
C ILE A 10 15.34 -5.63 -6.71
N PHE A 11 15.53 -4.33 -6.56
CA PHE A 11 16.81 -3.66 -6.74
C PHE A 11 17.24 -3.04 -5.42
N SER A 12 18.55 -3.02 -5.18
CA SER A 12 19.13 -2.48 -3.95
C SER A 12 20.23 -1.46 -4.26
N GLN A 13 20.29 -0.39 -3.48
CA GLN A 13 21.27 0.68 -3.64
C GLN A 13 21.75 1.20 -2.28
N PRO A 14 23.04 1.56 -2.10
CA PRO A 14 23.55 2.04 -0.82
C PRO A 14 23.09 3.46 -0.48
N GLN A 15 22.74 4.26 -1.50
CA GLN A 15 22.27 5.63 -1.38
C GLN A 15 20.82 5.75 -1.84
N PRO A 16 20.08 6.80 -1.42
CA PRO A 16 18.74 7.04 -1.94
C PRO A 16 18.74 7.07 -3.47
N PRO A 17 17.81 6.37 -4.14
CA PRO A 17 17.75 6.39 -5.60
C PRO A 17 17.56 7.81 -6.14
N ALA A 18 18.20 8.12 -7.26
CA ALA A 18 18.18 9.46 -7.84
C ALA A 18 16.74 9.96 -8.10
N GLY A 19 16.47 11.20 -7.72
CA GLY A 19 15.16 11.85 -7.88
C GLY A 19 14.12 11.50 -6.81
N LEU A 20 14.39 10.52 -5.93
CA LEU A 20 13.52 10.23 -4.79
C LEU A 20 13.87 11.16 -3.62
N ARG A 21 12.83 11.56 -2.89
CA ARG A 21 12.91 12.38 -1.68
C ARG A 21 12.12 11.72 -0.56
N PRO A 22 12.37 12.02 0.73
CA PRO A 22 11.58 11.49 1.83
C PRO A 22 10.10 11.83 1.64
N ILE A 23 9.19 10.88 1.86
CA ILE A 23 7.75 11.05 1.61
C ILE A 23 7.16 12.26 2.37
N VAL A 24 7.72 12.57 3.55
CA VAL A 24 7.31 13.73 4.37
C VAL A 24 7.51 15.08 3.67
N THR A 25 8.38 15.14 2.66
CA THR A 25 8.66 16.33 1.84
C THR A 25 7.76 16.44 0.62
N MET A 26 7.04 15.36 0.28
CA MET A 26 6.25 15.25 -0.95
C MET A 26 4.80 15.71 -0.81
N ARG A 27 4.40 16.25 0.36
CA ARG A 27 3.00 16.51 0.73
C ARG A 27 2.19 17.27 -0.32
N SER A 28 2.75 18.33 -0.91
CA SER A 28 2.10 19.15 -1.93
C SER A 28 2.08 18.52 -3.32
N GLU A 29 2.85 17.45 -3.53
CA GLU A 29 3.02 16.77 -4.82
C GLU A 29 2.29 15.42 -4.89
N LEU A 30 1.70 14.96 -3.77
CA LEU A 30 0.91 13.73 -3.69
C LEU A 30 -0.46 13.90 -4.36
N LEU A 31 -0.50 14.12 -5.67
CA LEU A 31 -1.75 14.20 -6.42
C LEU A 31 -2.41 12.82 -6.56
N PRO A 32 -3.74 12.73 -6.79
CA PRO A 32 -4.44 11.46 -6.88
C PRO A 32 -3.82 10.41 -7.85
N PRO A 33 -3.30 10.76 -9.04
CA PRO A 33 -2.61 9.80 -9.90
C PRO A 33 -1.33 9.23 -9.28
N VAL A 34 -0.59 10.05 -8.52
CA VAL A 34 0.61 9.63 -7.80
C VAL A 34 0.23 8.63 -6.71
N ILE A 35 -0.87 8.87 -5.99
CA ILE A 35 -1.37 7.92 -4.98
C ILE A 35 -1.67 6.54 -5.59
N SER A 36 -2.28 6.47 -6.77
CA SER A 36 -2.46 5.20 -7.48
C SER A 36 -1.14 4.49 -7.75
N ARG A 37 -0.14 5.20 -8.29
CA ARG A 37 1.19 4.64 -8.54
C ARG A 37 1.89 4.17 -7.27
N LEU A 38 1.74 4.89 -6.16
CA LEU A 38 2.33 4.46 -4.89
C LEU A 38 1.65 3.19 -4.36
N HIS A 39 0.33 3.04 -4.51
CA HIS A 39 -0.36 1.79 -4.20
C HIS A 39 0.12 0.64 -5.09
N GLU A 40 0.25 0.85 -6.40
CA GLU A 40 0.79 -0.16 -7.33
C GLU A 40 2.20 -0.61 -6.93
N ASN A 41 3.08 0.35 -6.62
CA ASN A 41 4.44 0.04 -6.20
C ASN A 41 4.51 -0.67 -4.86
N LEU A 42 3.64 -0.34 -3.90
CA LEU A 42 3.53 -1.08 -2.65
C LEU A 42 2.97 -2.50 -2.88
N HIS A 43 1.95 -2.63 -3.72
CA HIS A 43 1.35 -3.92 -4.08
C HIS A 43 2.38 -4.86 -4.71
N ALA A 44 3.31 -4.33 -5.51
CA ALA A 44 4.39 -5.12 -6.08
C ALA A 44 5.27 -5.82 -5.03
N TRP A 45 5.36 -5.31 -3.79
CA TRP A 45 6.04 -6.00 -2.69
C TRP A 45 5.29 -7.27 -2.27
N GLY A 46 3.96 -7.15 -2.16
CA GLY A 46 3.06 -8.26 -1.88
C GLY A 46 3.14 -9.36 -2.94
N GLU A 47 3.14 -8.98 -4.22
CA GLU A 47 3.27 -9.92 -5.34
C GLU A 47 4.60 -10.68 -5.34
N LEU A 48 5.68 -10.09 -4.80
CA LEU A 48 6.96 -10.78 -4.61
C LEU A 48 7.04 -11.58 -3.31
N GLY A 49 6.00 -11.54 -2.46
CA GLY A 49 6.00 -12.20 -1.16
C GLY A 49 6.98 -11.56 -0.17
N LEU A 50 7.35 -10.30 -0.36
CA LEU A 50 8.37 -9.59 0.44
C LEU A 50 7.74 -8.46 1.25
N SER A 51 8.16 -8.31 2.51
CA SER A 51 7.80 -7.17 3.34
C SER A 51 8.77 -6.01 3.11
N PRO A 52 8.26 -4.78 2.89
CA PRO A 52 9.07 -3.56 2.98
C PRO A 52 9.47 -3.22 4.43
N GLY A 53 9.03 -4.02 5.41
CA GLY A 53 9.16 -3.76 6.84
C GLY A 53 8.16 -2.70 7.32
N PRO A 54 8.34 -2.17 8.55
CA PRO A 54 7.45 -1.17 9.13
C PRO A 54 7.24 0.06 8.24
N ILE A 55 5.99 0.40 7.95
CA ILE A 55 5.65 1.60 7.18
C ILE A 55 5.77 2.83 8.07
N THR A 56 6.89 3.54 7.95
CA THR A 56 7.15 4.76 8.72
C THR A 56 7.67 5.89 7.82
N PRO A 57 7.38 7.16 8.14
CA PRO A 57 7.69 8.28 7.24
C PRO A 57 9.19 8.47 6.95
N ASP A 58 10.06 8.08 7.88
CA ASP A 58 11.52 8.17 7.79
C ASP A 58 12.13 7.12 6.85
N ARG A 59 11.44 6.00 6.64
CA ARG A 59 11.92 4.91 5.77
C ARG A 59 11.48 5.05 4.32
N ILE A 60 10.49 5.89 4.04
CA ILE A 60 9.80 5.89 2.75
C ILE A 60 10.26 7.06 1.90
N TRP A 61 10.67 6.73 0.68
CA TRP A 61 11.18 7.68 -0.30
C TRP A 61 10.37 7.55 -1.58
N CYS A 62 9.94 8.69 -2.14
CA CYS A 62 9.18 8.70 -3.37
C CYS A 62 9.42 9.96 -4.21
N ASN A 63 8.81 10.01 -5.39
CA ASN A 63 8.83 11.16 -6.28
C ASN A 63 7.43 11.44 -6.88
N GLY A 64 7.30 12.53 -7.64
CA GLY A 64 6.03 12.93 -8.28
C GLY A 64 5.56 12.01 -9.41
N GLU A 65 6.36 11.01 -9.79
CA GLU A 65 6.00 9.97 -10.75
C GLU A 65 5.42 8.72 -10.06
N GLY A 66 5.46 8.69 -8.72
CA GLY A 66 5.01 7.58 -7.91
C GLY A 66 6.02 6.45 -7.74
N ALA A 67 7.30 6.67 -8.09
CA ALA A 67 8.36 5.75 -7.72
C ALA A 67 8.46 5.63 -6.20
N LEU A 68 8.73 4.42 -5.69
CA LEU A 68 8.73 4.13 -4.26
C LEU A 68 9.97 3.33 -3.88
N ALA A 69 10.69 3.80 -2.85
CA ALA A 69 11.80 3.08 -2.23
C ALA A 69 11.62 3.01 -0.71
N PHE A 70 12.12 1.93 -0.14
CA PHE A 70 12.17 1.73 1.31
C PHE A 70 13.61 1.66 1.79
N ALA A 71 13.92 2.43 2.83
CA ALA A 71 15.19 2.40 3.52
C ALA A 71 15.20 1.28 4.57
N PHE A 72 16.30 0.52 4.58
CA PHE A 72 16.58 -0.54 5.53
C PHE A 72 17.88 -0.21 6.26
N GLU A 73 17.81 -0.24 7.59
CA GLU A 73 18.96 -0.02 8.48
C GLU A 73 19.87 -1.25 8.52
N GLY A 74 21.13 -1.04 8.94
CA GLY A 74 22.04 -2.14 9.26
C GLY A 74 22.34 -3.12 8.12
N TYR A 75 22.20 -2.71 6.85
CA TYR A 75 22.29 -3.59 5.67
C TYR A 75 21.28 -4.75 5.66
N ALA A 76 20.18 -4.63 6.41
CA ALA A 76 19.10 -5.61 6.39
C ALA A 76 18.48 -5.70 4.99
N ALA A 77 18.19 -6.93 4.55
CA ALA A 77 17.43 -7.21 3.34
C ALA A 77 15.94 -7.37 3.66
N PRO A 78 15.05 -7.12 2.69
CA PRO A 78 13.64 -7.46 2.80
C PRO A 78 13.43 -8.91 3.22
N GLN A 79 12.50 -9.08 4.15
CA GLN A 79 12.13 -10.40 4.67
C GLN A 79 10.90 -10.91 3.93
N PRO A 80 10.68 -12.22 3.86
CA PRO A 80 9.40 -12.78 3.42
C PRO A 80 8.23 -12.23 4.26
N LEU A 81 7.05 -12.12 3.67
CA LEU A 81 5.83 -11.75 4.41
C LEU A 81 5.51 -12.81 5.46
N SER A 82 5.29 -12.37 6.70
CA SER A 82 5.08 -13.21 7.88
C SER A 82 3.61 -13.38 8.29
N HIS A 83 2.70 -12.63 7.67
CA HIS A 83 1.27 -12.58 7.96
C HIS A 83 0.46 -12.73 6.67
N VAL A 84 -0.88 -12.68 6.78
CA VAL A 84 -1.78 -12.79 5.63
C VAL A 84 -1.55 -11.59 4.70
N ASP A 85 -0.88 -11.84 3.59
CA ASP A 85 -0.53 -10.87 2.56
C ASP A 85 0.15 -9.61 3.14
N MET A 86 -0.12 -8.43 2.56
CA MET A 86 0.41 -7.13 2.97
C MET A 86 -0.48 -6.44 4.03
N ALA A 87 -1.34 -7.16 4.75
CA ALA A 87 -2.42 -6.55 5.52
C ALA A 87 -1.96 -5.49 6.54
N GLN A 88 -0.91 -5.80 7.33
CA GLN A 88 -0.41 -4.86 8.34
C GLN A 88 0.29 -3.64 7.72
N GLU A 89 1.11 -3.86 6.69
CA GLU A 89 1.75 -2.78 5.94
C GLU A 89 0.71 -1.90 5.25
N LEU A 90 -0.32 -2.50 4.66
CA LEU A 90 -1.39 -1.79 3.98
C LEU A 90 -2.21 -0.93 4.96
N ALA A 91 -2.50 -1.43 6.16
CA ALA A 91 -3.15 -0.65 7.22
C ALA A 91 -2.32 0.59 7.60
N ALA A 92 -1.03 0.37 7.88
CA ALA A 92 -0.10 1.46 8.21
C ALA A 92 0.07 2.45 7.04
N TRP A 93 0.06 1.94 5.81
CA TRP A 93 0.12 2.73 4.59
C TRP A 93 -1.07 3.66 4.42
N PHE A 94 -2.30 3.18 4.68
CA PHE A 94 -3.48 4.03 4.67
C PHE A 94 -3.41 5.14 5.72
N VAL A 95 -3.02 4.79 6.95
CA VAL A 95 -2.86 5.77 8.04
C VAL A 95 -1.81 6.82 7.71
N LEU A 96 -0.70 6.43 7.08
CA LEU A 96 0.37 7.33 6.63
C LEU A 96 -0.13 8.29 5.55
N LEU A 97 -0.73 7.78 4.47
CA LEU A 97 -1.20 8.65 3.38
C LEU A 97 -2.28 9.63 3.85
N ASP A 98 -3.16 9.18 4.75
CA ASP A 98 -4.22 10.01 5.33
C ASP A 98 -3.69 11.16 6.22
N LYS A 99 -2.39 11.17 6.56
CA LYS A 99 -1.78 12.34 7.22
C LYS A 99 -1.72 13.56 6.29
N TRP A 100 -1.74 13.36 4.98
CA TRP A 100 -1.51 14.42 3.98
C TRP A 100 -2.57 14.48 2.87
N MET A 101 -3.31 13.40 2.67
CA MET A 101 -4.36 13.29 1.67
C MET A 101 -5.69 12.97 2.34
N GLU A 102 -6.79 13.46 1.76
CA GLU A 102 -8.14 13.13 2.22
C GLU A 102 -8.40 11.62 2.17
N THR A 103 -8.99 11.06 3.22
CA THR A 103 -9.21 9.61 3.40
C THR A 103 -9.91 8.98 2.19
N PHE A 104 -10.94 9.66 1.67
CA PHE A 104 -11.72 9.15 0.55
C PHE A 104 -10.90 9.08 -0.75
N VAL A 105 -9.94 10.00 -0.95
CA VAL A 105 -9.05 9.96 -2.11
C VAL A 105 -8.10 8.77 -2.00
N VAL A 106 -7.50 8.58 -0.82
CA VAL A 106 -6.63 7.43 -0.56
C VAL A 106 -7.37 6.13 -0.85
N LEU A 107 -8.54 5.93 -0.28
CA LEU A 107 -9.30 4.68 -0.46
C LEU A 107 -9.87 4.51 -1.87
N ALA A 108 -10.34 5.58 -2.51
CA ALA A 108 -10.83 5.49 -3.89
C ALA A 108 -9.71 5.04 -4.85
N ARG A 109 -8.47 5.53 -4.65
CA ARG A 109 -7.32 5.06 -5.43
C ARG A 109 -6.89 3.65 -5.06
N ALA A 110 -6.97 3.29 -3.79
CA ALA A 110 -6.64 1.97 -3.31
C ALA A 110 -7.54 0.88 -3.88
N ARG A 111 -8.86 1.11 -3.97
CA ARG A 111 -9.84 0.15 -4.51
C ARG A 111 -9.62 -0.22 -5.98
N ALA A 112 -8.82 0.54 -6.71
CA ALA A 112 -8.42 0.20 -8.09
C ALA A 112 -7.24 -0.77 -8.15
N VAL A 113 -6.51 -0.95 -7.04
CA VAL A 113 -5.28 -1.75 -6.95
C VAL A 113 -5.50 -2.97 -6.07
N TRP A 114 -6.06 -2.78 -4.89
CA TRP A 114 -6.24 -3.81 -3.86
C TRP A 114 -7.63 -4.43 -3.95
N SER A 115 -7.71 -5.75 -3.77
CA SER A 115 -8.97 -6.46 -3.65
C SER A 115 -9.67 -6.18 -2.33
N VAL A 116 -10.99 -6.41 -2.28
CA VAL A 116 -11.77 -6.24 -1.05
C VAL A 116 -11.26 -7.13 0.09
N GLN A 117 -10.72 -8.31 -0.21
CA GLN A 117 -10.15 -9.19 0.81
C GLN A 117 -8.90 -8.57 1.45
N GLU A 118 -8.04 -7.93 0.66
CA GLU A 118 -6.84 -7.24 1.17
C GLU A 118 -7.21 -6.00 1.98
N LEU A 119 -8.23 -5.25 1.55
CA LEU A 119 -8.77 -4.12 2.30
C LEU A 119 -9.39 -4.57 3.64
N ALA A 120 -10.10 -5.69 3.66
CA ALA A 120 -10.63 -6.28 4.89
C ALA A 120 -9.52 -6.80 5.82
N GLY A 121 -8.45 -7.37 5.25
CA GLY A 121 -7.24 -7.70 5.99
C GLY A 121 -6.63 -6.47 6.65
N ALA A 122 -6.43 -5.39 5.89
CA ALA A 122 -5.90 -4.13 6.41
C ALA A 122 -6.77 -3.52 7.52
N LEU A 123 -8.11 -3.59 7.39
CA LEU A 123 -9.02 -3.11 8.43
C LEU A 123 -8.74 -3.75 9.80
N THR A 124 -8.39 -5.04 9.83
CA THR A 124 -8.09 -5.78 11.07
C THR A 124 -6.88 -5.20 11.82
N PHE A 125 -5.91 -4.64 11.08
CA PHE A 125 -4.70 -4.03 11.62
C PHE A 125 -4.77 -2.50 11.73
N THR A 126 -5.91 -1.88 11.43
CA THR A 126 -6.08 -0.42 11.50
C THR A 126 -6.48 0.02 12.91
N SER A 127 -5.65 -0.31 13.90
CA SER A 127 -5.79 0.19 15.27
C SER A 127 -4.42 0.36 15.95
N PRO A 128 -4.30 1.24 16.98
CA PRO A 128 -3.00 1.64 17.51
C PRO A 128 -2.05 0.49 17.92
N PRO A 129 -2.50 -0.63 18.51
CA PRO A 129 -1.60 -1.74 18.87
C PRO A 129 -0.87 -2.40 17.69
N PHE A 130 -1.41 -2.29 16.47
CA PHE A 130 -0.84 -2.92 15.27
C PHE A 130 -0.12 -1.94 14.35
N LEU A 131 -0.27 -0.63 14.59
CA LEU A 131 0.35 0.41 13.81
C LEU A 131 1.74 0.75 14.35
N PRO A 132 2.70 1.10 13.49
CA PRO A 132 3.98 1.62 13.94
C PRO A 132 3.80 2.82 14.88
N PRO A 133 4.48 2.86 16.05
CA PRO A 133 4.32 3.96 17.01
C PRO A 133 4.57 5.35 16.40
N ALA A 134 5.50 5.44 15.45
CA ALA A 134 5.80 6.65 14.71
C ALA A 134 4.57 7.22 13.97
N LEU A 135 3.65 6.38 13.48
CA LEU A 135 2.41 6.83 12.84
C LEU A 135 1.35 7.26 13.85
N VAL A 136 1.26 6.57 14.98
CA VAL A 136 0.28 6.86 16.03
C VAL A 136 0.58 8.21 16.67
N TYR A 137 1.84 8.50 16.95
CA TYR A 137 2.24 9.77 17.58
C TYR A 137 2.41 10.93 16.61
N MET A 138 2.38 10.69 15.30
CA MET A 138 2.42 11.74 14.30
C MET A 138 1.03 12.34 14.07
N PRO A 139 0.82 13.66 14.28
CA PRO A 139 -0.45 14.30 13.97
C PRO A 139 -0.76 14.27 12.46
N PRO A 140 -2.04 14.22 12.05
CA PRO A 140 -3.24 14.09 12.91
C PRO A 140 -3.42 12.68 13.48
N ASP A 141 -4.11 12.55 14.61
CA ASP A 141 -4.62 11.25 15.06
C ASP A 141 -5.80 10.83 14.17
N ASN A 142 -5.56 9.87 13.28
CA ASN A 142 -6.43 9.60 12.14
C ASN A 142 -6.75 8.12 11.91
N TRP A 143 -6.21 7.21 12.72
CA TRP A 143 -6.41 5.77 12.54
C TRP A 143 -7.90 5.39 12.57
N ALA A 144 -8.69 6.02 13.45
CA ALA A 144 -10.11 5.70 13.61
C ALA A 144 -10.93 6.13 12.38
N ARG A 145 -10.59 7.28 11.79
CA ARG A 145 -11.21 7.77 10.54
C ARG A 145 -10.89 6.84 9.37
N VAL A 146 -9.62 6.43 9.26
CA VAL A 146 -9.18 5.48 8.24
C VAL A 146 -9.89 4.13 8.40
N ALA A 147 -9.99 3.61 9.62
CA ALA A 147 -10.68 2.36 9.91
C ALA A 147 -12.17 2.42 9.54
N ALA A 148 -12.86 3.51 9.90
CA ALA A 148 -14.27 3.71 9.53
C ALA A 148 -14.46 3.75 8.01
N ALA A 149 -13.61 4.49 7.30
CA ALA A 149 -13.70 4.60 5.85
C ALA A 149 -13.33 3.27 5.14
N LEU A 150 -12.38 2.50 5.68
CA LEU A 150 -12.06 1.16 5.22
C LEU A 150 -13.25 0.21 5.40
N ALA A 151 -13.91 0.25 6.56
CA ALA A 151 -15.10 -0.56 6.83
C ALA A 151 -16.22 -0.27 5.82
N THR A 152 -16.44 1.01 5.49
CA THR A 152 -17.38 1.40 4.42
C THR A 152 -16.94 0.83 3.07
N ALA A 153 -15.67 1.02 2.69
CA ALA A 153 -15.15 0.53 1.41
C ALA A 153 -15.26 -1.00 1.26
N VAL A 154 -15.04 -1.75 2.34
CA VAL A 154 -15.23 -3.21 2.39
C VAL A 154 -16.71 -3.58 2.30
N GLY A 155 -17.58 -2.85 3.00
CA GLY A 155 -19.03 -3.05 2.96
C GLY A 155 -19.64 -2.78 1.57
N ASP A 156 -19.09 -1.81 0.84
CA ASP A 156 -19.50 -1.50 -0.55
C ASP A 156 -19.12 -2.61 -1.54
N GLY A 157 -18.14 -3.45 -1.20
CA GLY A 157 -17.65 -4.53 -2.07
C GLY A 157 -16.78 -4.05 -3.25
N GLU A 158 -16.60 -4.95 -4.23
CA GLU A 158 -15.71 -4.73 -5.37
C GLU A 158 -16.27 -3.65 -6.30
N LEU A 159 -15.39 -2.79 -6.82
CA LEU A 159 -15.77 -1.84 -7.87
C LEU A 159 -16.09 -2.61 -9.17
N SER A 160 -17.04 -2.10 -9.97
CA SER A 160 -17.26 -2.61 -11.32
C SER A 160 -15.99 -2.43 -12.15
N GLY A 161 -15.40 -3.53 -12.63
CA GLY A 161 -14.08 -3.51 -13.30
C GLY A 161 -12.87 -3.49 -12.34
N GLY A 162 -13.08 -3.73 -11.04
CA GLY A 162 -12.02 -3.87 -10.05
C GLY A 162 -11.09 -5.06 -10.29
N PRO A 163 -10.00 -5.21 -9.50
CA PRO A 163 -8.90 -6.14 -9.76
C PRO A 163 -9.33 -7.61 -9.98
N ARG A 164 -10.49 -7.99 -9.42
CA ARG A 164 -11.09 -9.33 -9.56
C ARG A 164 -12.47 -9.38 -10.21
N ALA A 165 -13.04 -8.23 -10.63
CA ALA A 165 -14.40 -8.18 -11.19
C ALA A 165 -14.56 -9.06 -12.45
N GLU A 166 -13.49 -9.30 -13.21
CA GLU A 166 -13.52 -10.16 -14.41
C GLU A 166 -13.15 -11.63 -14.17
N ARG A 167 -12.59 -12.00 -13.01
CA ARG A 167 -12.11 -13.38 -12.79
C ARG A 167 -13.23 -14.37 -12.46
N HIS A 168 -14.33 -13.90 -11.88
CA HIS A 168 -15.45 -14.77 -11.50
C HIS A 168 -16.34 -15.21 -12.67
N TRP A 169 -16.35 -14.48 -13.79
CA TRP A 169 -17.22 -14.78 -14.94
C TRP A 169 -16.59 -15.71 -16.00
N ARG A 170 -15.33 -16.11 -15.86
CA ARG A 170 -14.65 -17.01 -16.82
C ARG A 170 -14.70 -18.51 -16.47
N ALA A 171 -15.39 -18.91 -15.39
CA ALA A 171 -15.34 -20.29 -14.91
C ALA A 171 -16.40 -21.26 -15.49
N HIS A 172 -17.36 -20.85 -16.34
CA HIS A 172 -18.36 -21.78 -16.88
C HIS A 172 -18.78 -21.49 -18.35
N ALA A 173 -17.83 -21.36 -19.25
CA ALA A 173 -18.11 -21.52 -20.67
C ALA A 173 -17.04 -22.42 -21.28
N THR A 174 -17.48 -23.52 -21.91
CA THR A 174 -16.69 -24.65 -22.47
C THR A 174 -16.43 -25.73 -21.40
N GLU A 175 -17.10 -26.89 -21.36
CA GLU A 175 -17.33 -27.84 -22.44
C GLU A 175 -18.76 -28.45 -22.41
N SER A 176 -19.52 -28.18 -23.46
CA SER A 176 -20.52 -29.11 -23.97
C SER A 176 -20.46 -29.01 -25.48
N ARG A 177 -19.80 -29.97 -26.10
CA ARG A 177 -20.00 -30.28 -27.51
C ARG A 177 -20.28 -31.76 -27.65
N VAL A 178 -21.41 -31.97 -28.31
CA VAL A 178 -22.03 -33.19 -28.84
C VAL A 178 -21.04 -34.02 -29.65
#